data_AF-A0A955JXF4-F1
#
_entry.id   AF-A0A955JXF4-F1
#
_cell.length_a   1.000
_cell.length_b   1.000
_cell.length_c   1.000
_cell.angle_alpha   90.00
_cell.angle_beta   90.00
_cell.angle_gamma   90.00
#
_symmetry.space_group_name_H-M   'P 1'
#
loop_
_entity.id
_entity.type
_entity.pdbx_description
1 polymer ?
#
loop_
_entity_poly.entity_id
_entity_poly.type
_entity_poly.pdbx_seq_one_letter_code
_entity_poly.pdbx_strand_id
1 'polypeptide(L)'
;MSESDLNVLLVVGARVRIGEKYSEETPYFKPGEIITLIEGEFDHDNGLYSEIQTAPAIWNEQAKDFDSIYHLFGNNLEDFADCEVLDN
;
A
#
# COMPACT_ATOMS: atom_id res chain seq x y z
N MET A 1 11.87 -8.50 6.58
CA MET A 1 11.25 -9.48 5.67
C MET A 1 11.76 -9.22 4.26
N SER A 2 11.71 -10.20 3.37
CA SER A 2 12.02 -9.94 1.96
C SER A 2 10.81 -9.34 1.24
N GLU A 3 11.05 -8.65 0.12
CA GLU A 3 10.00 -8.13 -0.78
C GLU A 3 8.98 -9.23 -1.16
N SER A 4 9.48 -10.43 -1.48
CA SER A 4 8.64 -11.59 -1.81
C SER A 4 7.72 -12.00 -0.67
N ASP A 5 8.18 -11.91 0.60
CA ASP A 5 7.34 -12.22 1.75
C ASP A 5 6.23 -11.17 1.93
N LEU A 6 6.57 -9.89 1.74
CA LEU A 6 5.61 -8.80 1.86
C LEU A 6 4.54 -8.85 0.77
N ASN A 7 4.90 -9.16 -0.48
CA ASN A 7 3.93 -9.31 -1.56
C ASN A 7 2.88 -10.42 -1.30
N VAL A 8 3.23 -11.45 -0.52
CA VAL A 8 2.28 -12.52 -0.14
C VAL A 8 1.34 -12.06 0.99
N LEU A 9 1.77 -11.12 1.81
CA LEU A 9 1.03 -10.66 3.00
C LEU A 9 0.21 -9.40 2.73
N LEU A 10 0.70 -8.50 1.88
CA LEU A 10 0.04 -7.24 1.52
C LEU A 10 -1.00 -7.46 0.41
N VAL A 11 -2.01 -8.27 0.72
CA VAL A 11 -3.12 -8.59 -0.19
C VAL A 11 -4.40 -7.85 0.22
N VAL A 12 -5.40 -7.84 -0.66
CA VAL A 12 -6.72 -7.26 -0.36
C VAL A 12 -7.31 -7.89 0.91
N GLY A 13 -7.78 -7.05 1.84
CA GLY A 13 -8.29 -7.43 3.15
C GLY A 13 -7.21 -7.51 4.24
N ALA A 14 -5.92 -7.43 3.89
CA ALA A 14 -4.86 -7.37 4.90
C ALA A 14 -4.96 -6.07 5.69
N ARG A 15 -4.63 -6.16 6.98
CA ARG A 15 -4.61 -5.02 7.90
C ARG A 15 -3.17 -4.68 8.22
N VAL A 16 -2.78 -3.43 7.99
CA VAL A 16 -1.41 -2.97 8.23
C VAL A 16 -1.45 -1.94 9.36
N ARG A 17 -0.69 -2.19 10.42
CA ARG A 17 -0.40 -1.21 11.45
C ARG A 17 0.78 -0.36 10.99
N ILE A 18 0.58 0.95 10.96
CA ILE A 18 1.58 1.92 10.60
C ILE A 18 2.62 2.05 11.73
N GLY A 19 3.88 1.93 11.38
CA GLY A 19 5.00 2.11 12.29
C GLY A 19 5.31 3.58 12.61
N GLU A 20 6.13 3.81 13.63
CA GLU A 20 6.56 5.16 14.01
C GLU A 20 7.47 5.76 12.95
N LYS A 21 8.45 4.99 12.44
CA LYS A 21 9.40 5.50 11.43
C LYS A 21 8.73 5.82 10.12
N TYR A 22 7.84 4.95 9.66
CA TYR A 22 7.09 5.21 8.43
C TYR A 22 6.27 6.51 8.52
N SER A 23 5.66 6.78 9.67
CA SER A 23 4.86 8.00 9.89
C SER A 23 5.71 9.27 9.94
N GLU A 24 6.98 9.20 10.36
CA GLU A 24 7.91 10.35 10.31
C GLU A 24 8.20 10.78 8.87
N GLU A 25 8.32 9.82 7.94
CA GLU A 25 8.58 10.07 6.53
C GLU A 25 7.29 10.33 5.72
N THR A 26 6.18 9.74 6.17
CA THR A 26 4.85 9.86 5.56
C THR A 26 3.85 10.42 6.57
N PRO A 27 3.81 11.75 6.79
CA PRO A 27 3.00 12.38 7.84
C PRO A 27 1.48 12.32 7.61
N TYR A 28 1.06 11.68 6.50
CA TYR A 28 -0.34 11.39 6.23
C TYR A 28 -0.93 10.38 7.22
N PHE A 29 -0.13 9.40 7.65
CA PHE A 29 -0.54 8.38 8.61
C PHE A 29 -0.04 8.70 10.00
N LYS A 30 -0.79 8.28 11.01
CA LYS A 30 -0.35 8.38 12.41
C LYS A 30 0.32 7.07 12.86
N PRO A 31 1.30 7.13 13.77
CA PRO A 31 1.87 5.91 14.34
C PRO A 31 0.79 5.07 15.02
N GLY A 32 0.80 3.77 14.78
CA GLY A 32 -0.17 2.81 15.30
C GLY A 32 -1.53 2.82 14.60
N GLU A 33 -1.74 3.69 13.61
CA GLU A 33 -2.93 3.67 12.75
C GLU A 33 -3.04 2.32 12.02
N ILE A 34 -4.26 1.80 11.87
CA ILE A 34 -4.49 0.54 11.17
C ILE A 34 -5.24 0.86 9.88
N ILE A 35 -4.59 0.61 8.76
CA ILE A 35 -5.21 0.66 7.44
C ILE A 35 -5.65 -0.75 7.02
N THR A 36 -6.69 -0.81 6.20
CA THR A 36 -7.15 -2.06 5.59
C THR A 36 -7.01 -1.93 4.10
N LEU A 37 -6.29 -2.87 3.49
CA LEU A 37 -6.08 -2.86 2.04
C LEU A 37 -7.38 -3.27 1.35
N ILE A 38 -7.75 -2.52 0.33
CA ILE A 38 -8.88 -2.78 -0.56
C ILE A 38 -8.37 -3.00 -1.99
N GLU A 39 -9.23 -3.49 -2.86
CA GLU A 39 -8.92 -3.59 -4.29
C GLU A 39 -9.00 -2.19 -4.91
N GLY A 40 -7.86 -1.68 -5.38
CA GLY A 40 -7.78 -0.44 -6.15
C GLY A 40 -7.65 -0.73 -7.64
N GLU A 41 -8.29 0.08 -8.47
CA GLU A 41 -8.20 0.03 -9.93
C GLU A 41 -7.27 1.12 -10.43
N PHE A 42 -6.37 0.78 -11.35
CA PHE A 42 -5.35 1.67 -11.88
C PHE A 42 -5.28 1.60 -13.40
N ASP A 43 -5.22 2.75 -14.05
CA ASP A 43 -4.91 2.84 -15.47
C ASP A 43 -3.44 2.45 -15.70
N HIS A 44 -3.22 1.37 -16.44
CA HIS A 44 -1.91 0.93 -16.88
C HIS A 44 -1.76 1.14 -18.39
N ASP A 45 -0.84 2.01 -18.79
CA ASP A 45 -0.49 2.23 -20.19
C ASP A 45 0.94 1.72 -20.47
N ASN A 46 1.06 0.75 -21.36
CA ASN A 46 2.34 0.16 -21.76
C ASN A 46 2.92 0.79 -23.05
N GLY A 47 2.31 1.87 -23.55
CA GLY A 47 2.68 2.58 -24.78
C GLY A 47 2.06 2.00 -26.06
N LEU A 48 1.35 0.87 -25.99
CA LEU A 48 0.61 0.27 -27.10
C LEU A 48 -0.90 0.28 -26.86
N TYR A 49 -1.30 -0.03 -25.63
CA TYR A 49 -2.69 -0.04 -25.18
C TYR A 49 -2.75 0.30 -23.70
N SER A 50 -3.90 0.83 -23.30
CA SER A 50 -4.24 1.08 -21.91
C SER A 50 -5.18 -0.02 -21.41
N GLU A 51 -4.95 -0.49 -20.20
CA GLU A 51 -5.81 -1.46 -19.52
C GLU A 51 -6.00 -1.09 -18.05
N ILE A 52 -7.10 -1.54 -17.46
CA ILE A 52 -7.32 -1.43 -16.02
C ILE A 52 -6.65 -2.61 -15.35
N GLN A 53 -5.75 -2.33 -14.41
CA GLN A 53 -5.16 -3.32 -13.53
C GLN A 53 -5.60 -3.09 -12.09
N THR A 54 -5.65 -4.16 -11.30
CA THR A 54 -6.01 -4.10 -9.89
C THR A 54 -4.81 -4.35 -9.00
N ALA A 55 -4.68 -3.61 -7.91
CA ALA A 55 -3.67 -3.86 -6.88
C ALA A 55 -4.23 -3.61 -5.48
N PRO A 56 -3.66 -4.24 -4.43
CA PRO A 56 -3.93 -3.86 -3.05
C PRO A 56 -3.62 -2.38 -2.83
N ALA A 57 -4.56 -1.66 -2.25
CA ALA A 57 -4.51 -0.21 -2.15
C ALA A 57 -5.29 0.31 -0.94
N ILE A 58 -5.21 1.63 -0.71
CA ILE A 58 -6.16 2.36 0.14
C ILE A 58 -6.86 3.43 -0.69
N TRP A 59 -8.04 3.85 -0.24
CA TRP A 59 -8.70 5.02 -0.82
C TRP A 59 -8.17 6.30 -0.20
N ASN A 60 -7.63 7.19 -1.03
CA ASN A 60 -7.17 8.51 -0.62
C ASN A 60 -8.28 9.55 -0.84
N GLU A 61 -8.92 9.95 0.25
CA GLU A 61 -10.02 10.92 0.21
C GLU A 61 -9.62 12.31 -0.31
N GLN A 62 -8.33 12.69 -0.19
CA GLN A 62 -7.84 13.99 -0.65
C GLN A 62 -7.60 14.00 -2.15
N ALA A 63 -6.97 12.95 -2.68
CA ALA A 63 -6.72 12.78 -4.11
C ALA A 63 -7.98 12.33 -4.88
N LYS A 64 -8.97 11.76 -4.18
CA LYS A 64 -10.13 11.06 -4.77
C LYS A 64 -9.71 9.93 -5.70
N ASP A 65 -8.69 9.19 -5.28
CA ASP A 65 -8.07 8.10 -6.02
C ASP A 65 -7.51 7.03 -5.09
N PHE A 66 -7.08 5.90 -5.64
CA PHE A 66 -6.42 4.84 -4.90
C PHE A 66 -4.91 5.09 -4.78
N ASP A 67 -4.37 4.85 -3.57
CA ASP A 67 -2.93 4.71 -3.36
C ASP A 67 -2.60 3.22 -3.25
N SER A 68 -1.94 2.66 -4.26
CA SER A 68 -1.48 1.26 -4.24
C SER A 68 -0.43 1.05 -3.17
N ILE A 69 -0.23 -0.20 -2.74
CA ILE A 69 0.88 -0.55 -1.82
C ILE A 69 2.26 -0.13 -2.35
N TYR A 70 2.44 -0.05 -3.68
CA TYR A 70 3.69 0.37 -4.31
C TYR A 70 3.87 1.90 -4.29
N HIS A 71 2.77 2.67 -4.31
CA HIS A 71 2.82 4.11 -4.04
C HIS A 71 3.06 4.40 -2.57
N LEU A 72 2.50 3.58 -1.67
CA LEU A 72 2.63 3.77 -0.23
C LEU A 72 4.01 3.37 0.31
N PHE A 73 4.53 2.22 -0.10
CA PHE A 73 5.70 1.59 0.50
C PHE A 73 6.91 1.52 -0.44
N GLY A 74 6.83 2.18 -1.60
CA GLY A 74 7.85 2.09 -2.64
C GLY A 74 7.66 0.88 -3.55
N ASN A 75 8.25 0.96 -4.74
CA ASN A 75 8.05 -0.05 -5.79
C ASN A 75 8.54 -1.45 -5.40
N ASN A 76 9.51 -1.54 -4.48
CA ASN A 76 10.05 -2.79 -3.94
C ASN A 76 9.65 -2.98 -2.46
N LEU A 77 8.65 -2.24 -1.98
CA LEU A 77 8.18 -2.26 -0.58
C LEU A 77 9.29 -1.90 0.43
N GLU A 78 10.29 -1.13 -0.02
CA GLU A 78 11.45 -0.73 0.77
C GLU A 78 11.08 0.20 1.94
N ASP A 79 10.00 0.97 1.80
CA ASP A 79 9.52 1.92 2.79
C ASP A 79 8.51 1.29 3.75
N PHE A 80 8.26 -0.03 3.68
CA PHE A 80 7.42 -0.72 4.67
C PHE A 80 7.99 -0.57 6.11
N ALA A 81 9.30 -0.33 6.22
CA ALA A 81 10.01 0.10 7.43
C ALA A 81 9.64 -0.72 8.69
N ASP A 82 8.96 -0.10 9.65
CA ASP A 82 8.51 -0.68 10.92
C ASP A 82 6.99 -0.90 10.97
N CYS A 83 6.32 -0.89 9.81
CA CYS A 83 4.92 -1.32 9.71
C CYS A 83 4.78 -2.82 9.99
N GLU A 84 3.59 -3.23 10.40
CA GLU A 84 3.27 -4.63 10.73
C GLU A 84 2.00 -5.08 10.02
N VAL A 85 2.04 -6.23 9.36
CA VAL A 85 0.81 -6.90 8.89
C VAL A 85 0.19 -7.62 10.07
N LEU A 86 -1.09 -7.37 10.34
CA LEU A 86 -1.85 -7.97 11.43
C LEU A 86 -2.59 -9.21 10.89
N ASP A 87 -2.41 -10.33 11.58
CA ASP A 87 -3.22 -11.53 11.35
C ASP A 87 -4.69 -11.24 11.70
N ASN A 88 -5.60 -11.79 10.89
CA ASN A 88 -7.06 -11.71 11.10
C ASN A 88 -7.54 -12.59 12.26
#